data_AF-H8GV35-F1
#
_entry.id   AF-H8GV35-F1
#
_cell.length_a   1.000
_cell.length_b   1.000
_cell.length_c   1.000
_cell.angle_alpha   90.00
_cell.angle_beta   90.00
_cell.angle_gamma   90.00
#
_symmetry.space_group_name_H-M   'P 1'
#
loop_
_entity.id
_entity.type
_entity.pdbx_description
1 polymer ?
#
loop_
_entity_poly.entity_id
_entity_poly.type
_entity_poly.pdbx_seq_one_letter_code
_entity_poly.pdbx_strand_id
1 'polypeptide(L)'
;MDDVGVTKITVDGKAIPIQAGSRKIAAFSFQPALQGNRAQYTVRAYDAAGHVGELSGSVRVDVQRPQIQVTGLERSGRQIRVSGVASDDGGVTAISVDGQSLGIQPGTRVAFSGQTSGLYADITVRDAAGNTATLRAR
;
A
#
# COMPACT_ATOMS: atom_id res chain seq x y z
N MET A 1 -37.69 0.53 -6.34
CA MET A 1 -36.29 0.35 -6.76
C MET A 1 -36.26 0.69 -8.23
N ASP A 2 -35.49 1.70 -8.61
CA ASP A 2 -35.27 2.04 -10.01
C ASP A 2 -34.55 0.88 -10.72
N ASP A 3 -35.01 0.52 -11.92
CA ASP A 3 -34.50 -0.59 -12.75
C ASP A 3 -33.53 -0.09 -13.84
N VAL A 4 -33.24 1.20 -13.84
CA VAL A 4 -32.41 1.82 -14.87
C VAL A 4 -30.92 1.62 -14.52
N GLY A 5 -30.27 0.71 -15.24
CA GLY A 5 -28.83 0.46 -15.10
C GLY A 5 -27.95 1.64 -15.54
N VAL A 6 -26.68 1.62 -15.12
CA VAL A 6 -25.66 2.59 -15.55
C VAL A 6 -25.46 2.49 -17.07
N THR A 7 -25.58 3.60 -17.78
CA THR A 7 -25.48 3.70 -19.24
C THR A 7 -24.16 4.32 -19.70
N LYS A 8 -23.50 5.10 -18.84
CA LYS A 8 -22.23 5.75 -19.15
C LYS A 8 -21.35 5.83 -17.93
N ILE A 9 -20.05 5.65 -18.12
CA ILE A 9 -19.03 5.90 -17.11
C ILE A 9 -17.99 6.85 -17.69
N THR A 10 -17.58 7.84 -16.90
CA THR A 10 -16.49 8.74 -17.24
C THR A 10 -15.43 8.73 -16.15
N VAL A 11 -14.16 8.83 -16.53
CA VAL A 11 -13.04 9.11 -15.63
C VAL A 11 -12.47 10.48 -16.02
N ASP A 12 -12.44 11.42 -15.08
CA ASP A 12 -12.07 12.83 -15.30
C ASP A 12 -12.79 13.46 -16.49
N GLY A 13 -14.08 13.14 -16.63
CA GLY A 13 -14.93 13.63 -17.72
C GLY A 13 -14.76 12.90 -19.06
N LYS A 14 -13.75 12.03 -19.21
CA LYS A 14 -13.57 11.22 -20.42
C LYS A 14 -14.36 9.91 -20.32
N ALA A 15 -15.19 9.63 -21.33
CA ALA A 15 -15.95 8.37 -21.38
C ALA A 15 -15.04 7.15 -21.49
N ILE A 16 -15.38 6.09 -20.75
CA ILE A 16 -14.71 4.79 -20.80
C ILE A 16 -15.72 3.69 -21.14
N PRO A 17 -15.30 2.60 -21.79
CA PRO A 17 -16.20 1.52 -22.17
C PRO A 17 -16.73 0.77 -20.94
N ILE A 18 -18.03 0.47 -20.95
CA ILE A 18 -18.64 -0.51 -20.05
C ILE A 18 -18.35 -1.89 -20.61
N GLN A 19 -17.97 -2.83 -19.75
CA GLN A 19 -17.66 -4.21 -20.15
C GLN A 19 -18.91 -4.93 -20.65
N ALA A 20 -18.74 -5.69 -21.74
CA ALA A 20 -19.81 -6.48 -22.34
C ALA A 20 -20.39 -7.49 -21.32
N GLY A 21 -21.70 -7.70 -21.36
CA GLY A 21 -22.41 -8.56 -20.40
C GLY A 21 -22.81 -7.88 -19.09
N SER A 22 -22.43 -6.62 -18.89
CA SER A 22 -22.95 -5.78 -17.81
C SER A 22 -24.48 -5.62 -17.94
N ARG A 23 -25.18 -5.63 -16.80
CA ARG A 23 -26.62 -5.36 -16.72
C ARG A 23 -26.87 -4.15 -15.82
N LYS A 24 -27.43 -4.36 -14.62
CA LYS A 24 -27.66 -3.29 -13.63
C LYS A 24 -26.37 -2.70 -13.09
N ILE A 25 -25.37 -3.56 -12.87
CA ILE A 25 -24.02 -3.17 -12.44
C ILE A 25 -23.17 -3.06 -13.70
N ALA A 26 -22.67 -1.86 -13.97
CA ALA A 26 -21.73 -1.62 -15.06
C ALA A 26 -20.31 -1.90 -14.57
N ALA A 27 -19.76 -3.02 -15.02
CA ALA A 27 -18.36 -3.31 -14.81
C ALA A 27 -17.53 -2.51 -15.83
N PHE A 28 -16.38 -1.99 -15.42
CA PHE A 28 -15.49 -1.21 -16.27
C PHE A 28 -14.04 -1.46 -15.86
N SER A 29 -13.13 -1.20 -16.79
CA SER A 29 -11.70 -1.12 -16.50
C SER A 29 -11.16 0.21 -16.98
N PHE A 30 -10.22 0.75 -16.21
CA PHE A 30 -9.53 1.98 -16.52
C PHE A 30 -8.04 1.79 -16.24
N GLN A 31 -7.19 2.17 -17.20
CA GLN A 31 -5.75 2.21 -17.03
C GLN A 31 -5.35 3.65 -16.66
N PRO A 32 -4.91 3.91 -15.42
CA PRO A 32 -4.42 5.22 -15.02
C PRO A 32 -3.25 5.69 -15.88
N ALA A 33 -3.28 6.94 -16.33
CA ALA A 33 -2.16 7.60 -16.97
C ALA A 33 -1.52 8.56 -15.96
N LEU A 34 -0.36 8.18 -15.41
CA LEU A 34 0.30 8.96 -14.37
C LEU A 34 1.34 9.90 -14.98
N GLN A 35 1.21 11.19 -14.69
CA GLN A 35 2.31 12.15 -14.85
C GLN A 35 3.08 12.21 -13.52
N GLY A 36 4.12 11.39 -13.39
CA GLY A 36 4.88 11.25 -12.15
C GLY A 36 4.36 10.13 -11.24
N ASN A 37 4.42 10.34 -9.92
CA ASN A 37 4.19 9.29 -8.92
C ASN A 37 2.82 9.35 -8.22
N ARG A 38 1.93 10.27 -8.63
CA ARG A 38 0.59 10.41 -8.06
C ARG A 38 -0.39 11.01 -9.08
N ALA A 39 -1.61 10.49 -9.11
CA ALA A 39 -2.74 11.15 -9.75
C ALA A 39 -4.01 11.00 -8.90
N GLN A 40 -4.96 11.91 -9.10
CA GLN A 40 -6.33 11.77 -8.62
C GLN A 40 -7.24 11.55 -9.80
N TYR A 41 -8.25 10.72 -9.62
CA TYR A 41 -9.25 10.41 -10.63
C TYR A 41 -10.63 10.55 -10.03
N THR A 42 -11.53 11.15 -10.79
CA THR A 42 -12.96 11.22 -10.49
C THR A 42 -13.72 10.34 -11.46
N VAL A 43 -14.32 9.26 -10.95
CA VAL A 43 -15.21 8.38 -11.69
C VAL A 43 -16.64 8.89 -11.52
N ARG A 44 -17.36 9.05 -12.62
CA ARG A 44 -18.80 9.33 -12.63
C ARG A 44 -19.55 8.24 -13.38
N ALA A 45 -20.61 7.73 -12.78
CA ALA A 45 -21.54 6.81 -13.39
C ALA A 45 -22.87 7.51 -13.63
N TYR A 46 -23.43 7.38 -14.84
CA TYR A 46 -24.69 7.99 -15.25
C TYR A 46 -25.68 6.87 -15.54
N ASP A 47 -26.89 6.95 -15.00
CA ASP A 47 -27.99 6.06 -15.39
C ASP A 47 -28.79 6.64 -16.56
N ALA A 48 -29.80 5.91 -17.06
CA ALA A 48 -30.67 6.41 -18.14
C ALA A 48 -31.74 7.40 -17.66
N ALA A 49 -31.98 7.51 -16.35
CA ALA A 49 -32.86 8.51 -15.76
C ALA A 49 -32.17 9.87 -15.60
N GLY A 50 -30.85 9.91 -15.76
CA GLY A 50 -30.02 11.11 -15.69
C GLY A 50 -29.38 11.34 -14.31
N HIS A 51 -29.50 10.40 -13.37
CA HIS A 51 -28.79 10.51 -12.10
C HIS A 51 -27.29 10.23 -12.28
N VAL A 52 -26.49 10.87 -11.43
CA VAL A 52 -25.03 10.77 -11.46
C VAL A 52 -24.49 10.37 -10.10
N GLY A 53 -23.79 9.23 -10.06
CA GLY A 53 -22.95 8.85 -8.92
C GLY A 53 -21.51 9.28 -9.16
N GLU A 54 -20.84 9.81 -8.15
CA GLU A 54 -19.45 10.25 -8.23
C GLU A 54 -18.59 9.56 -7.17
N LEU A 55 -17.38 9.15 -7.56
CA LEU A 55 -16.35 8.62 -6.66
C LEU A 55 -15.00 9.22 -7.05
N SER A 56 -14.31 9.84 -6.09
CA SER A 56 -12.96 10.34 -6.29
C SER A 56 -11.94 9.50 -5.50
N GLY A 57 -10.79 9.23 -6.10
CA GLY A 57 -9.72 8.46 -5.48
C GLY A 57 -8.33 8.83 -6.01
N SER A 58 -7.30 8.51 -5.24
CA SER A 58 -5.90 8.76 -5.66
C SER A 58 -5.17 7.46 -5.95
N VAL A 59 -4.37 7.46 -7.00
CA VAL A 59 -3.39 6.41 -7.30
C VAL A 59 -2.00 6.98 -7.04
N ARG A 60 -1.15 6.22 -6.34
CA ARG A 60 0.25 6.57 -6.10
C ARG A 60 1.14 5.41 -6.55
N VAL A 61 2.27 5.74 -7.14
CA VAL A 61 3.35 4.79 -7.45
C VAL A 61 4.51 5.11 -6.54
N ASP A 62 4.95 4.13 -5.79
CA ASP A 62 6.13 4.25 -4.95
C ASP A 62 7.04 3.06 -5.21
N VAL A 63 8.27 3.37 -5.61
CA VAL A 63 9.31 2.39 -5.94
C VAL A 63 10.49 2.48 -4.97
N GLN A 64 10.44 3.39 -4.01
CA GLN A 64 11.49 3.53 -3.01
C GLN A 64 11.33 2.42 -1.97
N ARG A 65 12.45 1.83 -1.56
CA ARG A 65 12.45 0.83 -0.50
C ARG A 65 12.58 1.51 0.86
N PRO A 66 11.98 0.94 1.92
CA PRO A 66 12.19 1.40 3.28
C PRO A 66 13.68 1.43 3.66
N GLN A 67 14.04 2.37 4.52
CA GLN A 67 15.34 2.41 5.17
C GLN A 67 15.29 1.74 6.54
N ILE A 68 16.36 1.02 6.89
CA ILE A 68 16.49 0.33 8.19
C ILE A 68 17.76 0.85 8.88
N GLN A 69 17.60 1.42 10.06
CA GLN A 69 18.70 1.83 10.93
C GLN A 69 18.68 1.02 12.22
N VAL A 70 19.66 0.16 12.43
CA VAL A 70 19.84 -0.55 13.71
C VAL A 70 20.53 0.39 14.70
N THR A 71 19.95 0.53 15.89
CA THR A 71 20.48 1.40 16.97
C THR A 71 20.93 0.60 18.18
N GLY A 72 20.57 -0.68 18.28
CA GLY A 72 20.99 -1.55 19.36
C GLY A 72 21.03 -3.01 18.94
N LEU A 73 22.07 -3.71 19.39
CA LEU A 73 22.23 -5.14 19.19
C LEU A 73 22.88 -5.75 20.44
N GLU A 74 22.08 -6.43 21.25
CA GLU A 74 22.51 -7.06 22.50
C GLU A 74 22.53 -8.58 22.34
N ARG A 75 23.51 -9.22 22.97
CA ARG A 75 23.68 -10.68 22.91
C ARG A 75 23.86 -11.28 24.29
N SER A 76 23.16 -12.39 24.52
CA SER A 76 23.36 -13.26 25.67
C SER A 76 23.31 -14.72 25.22
N GLY A 77 24.49 -15.34 25.12
CA GLY A 77 24.64 -16.65 24.48
C GLY A 77 24.16 -16.61 23.02
N ARG A 78 23.17 -17.44 22.68
CA ARG A 78 22.55 -17.46 21.35
C ARG A 78 21.39 -16.48 21.20
N GLN A 79 20.96 -15.82 22.27
CA GLN A 79 19.83 -14.90 22.23
C GLN A 79 20.31 -13.52 21.74
N ILE A 80 19.56 -12.94 20.81
CA ILE A 80 19.83 -11.62 20.23
C ILE A 80 18.61 -10.73 20.47
N ARG A 81 18.83 -9.53 20.99
CA ARG A 81 17.84 -8.44 20.98
C ARG A 81 18.33 -7.37 20.02
N VAL A 82 17.50 -7.01 19.05
CA VAL A 82 17.79 -5.98 18.07
C VAL A 82 16.77 -4.86 18.18
N SER A 83 17.24 -3.62 18.15
CA SER A 83 16.41 -2.42 18.14
C SER A 83 16.88 -1.44 17.08
N GLY A 84 15.95 -0.62 16.60
CA GLY A 84 16.23 0.30 15.52
C GLY A 84 15.05 1.16 15.13
N VAL A 85 15.21 1.83 13.99
CA VAL A 85 14.18 2.63 13.34
C VAL A 85 14.08 2.20 11.88
N ALA A 86 12.85 1.96 11.44
CA ALA A 86 12.50 1.85 10.04
C ALA A 86 11.88 3.16 9.56
N SER A 87 12.17 3.60 8.34
CA SER A 87 11.58 4.81 7.78
C SER A 87 11.31 4.70 6.30
N ASP A 88 10.20 5.27 5.87
CA ASP A 88 9.76 5.35 4.48
C ASP A 88 8.77 6.50 4.31
N ASP A 89 8.85 7.27 3.22
CA ASP A 89 7.96 8.42 2.99
C ASP A 89 6.52 8.00 2.69
N GLY A 90 6.32 6.83 2.07
CA GLY A 90 5.02 6.18 1.86
C GLY A 90 4.46 5.54 3.14
N GLY A 91 5.33 5.30 4.13
CA GLY A 91 4.99 4.80 5.45
C GLY A 91 5.30 3.33 5.62
N VAL A 92 5.92 2.98 6.75
CA VAL A 92 6.21 1.61 7.16
C VAL A 92 4.94 0.95 7.68
N THR A 93 4.62 -0.25 7.17
CA THR A 93 3.41 -1.01 7.55
C THR A 93 3.70 -2.35 8.22
N ALA A 94 4.88 -2.92 8.00
CA ALA A 94 5.29 -4.15 8.67
C ALA A 94 6.79 -4.18 8.95
N ILE A 95 7.15 -4.79 10.08
CA ILE A 95 8.53 -5.11 10.45
C ILE A 95 8.55 -6.53 10.99
N SER A 96 9.51 -7.34 10.58
CA SER A 96 9.77 -8.66 11.14
C SER A 96 11.24 -8.86 11.47
N VAL A 97 11.52 -9.75 12.42
CA VAL A 97 12.86 -10.22 12.77
C VAL A 97 12.87 -11.74 12.61
N ASP A 98 13.74 -12.24 11.74
CA ASP A 98 13.82 -13.66 11.33
C ASP A 98 12.44 -14.24 10.94
N GLY A 99 11.65 -13.44 10.23
CA GLY A 99 10.30 -13.80 9.78
C GLY A 99 9.20 -13.64 10.84
N GLN A 100 9.54 -13.42 12.11
CA GLN A 100 8.55 -13.15 13.14
C GLN A 100 8.10 -11.69 13.09
N SER A 101 6.81 -11.46 12.82
CA SER A 101 6.22 -10.12 12.75
C SER A 101 6.25 -9.42 14.11
N LEU A 102 6.52 -8.11 14.12
CA LEU A 102 6.46 -7.25 15.28
C LEU A 102 5.13 -6.47 15.30
N GLY A 103 4.56 -6.29 16.50
CA GLY A 103 3.45 -5.38 16.70
C GLY A 103 3.93 -3.93 16.64
N ILE A 104 3.57 -3.22 15.57
CA ILE A 104 3.98 -1.83 15.35
C ILE A 104 2.76 -0.95 15.12
N GLN A 105 2.91 0.35 15.41
CA GLN A 105 2.02 1.36 14.87
C GLN A 105 2.59 1.84 13.53
N PRO A 106 1.86 1.70 12.40
CA PRO A 106 2.33 2.18 11.11
C PRO A 106 2.61 3.69 11.09
N GLY A 107 3.59 4.10 10.29
CA GLY A 107 3.99 5.50 10.17
C GLY A 107 5.22 5.69 9.30
N THR A 108 5.57 6.93 8.98
CA THR A 108 6.75 7.23 8.13
C THR A 108 8.08 6.97 8.83
N ARG A 109 8.06 6.88 10.16
CA ARG A 109 9.21 6.54 10.99
C ARG A 109 8.74 5.70 12.17
N VAL A 110 9.16 4.43 12.21
CA VAL A 110 8.69 3.44 13.18
C VAL A 110 9.89 2.87 13.94
N ALA A 111 9.92 3.10 15.25
CA ALA A 111 10.88 2.43 16.12
C ALA A 111 10.47 0.96 16.30
N PHE A 112 11.45 0.07 16.38
CA PHE A 112 11.21 -1.35 16.60
C PHE A 112 12.18 -1.94 17.61
N SER A 113 11.74 -3.02 18.26
CA SER A 113 12.56 -3.91 19.07
C SER A 113 12.06 -5.33 18.85
N GLY A 114 12.96 -6.24 18.50
CA GLY A 114 12.68 -7.66 18.32
C GLY A 114 13.70 -8.53 19.03
N GLN A 115 13.34 -9.80 19.23
CA GLN A 115 14.23 -10.80 19.76
C GLN A 115 14.25 -12.01 18.86
N THR A 116 15.42 -12.63 18.75
CA THR A 116 15.62 -13.87 18.02
C THR A 116 16.73 -14.69 18.69
N SER A 117 17.03 -15.86 18.13
CA SER A 117 18.16 -16.68 18.53
C SER A 117 19.00 -17.06 17.31
N GLY A 118 20.32 -16.99 17.43
CA GLY A 118 21.23 -17.29 16.33
C GLY A 118 22.54 -16.52 16.42
N LEU A 119 23.18 -16.37 15.27
CA LEU A 119 24.41 -15.58 15.13
C LEU A 119 24.11 -14.14 14.71
N TYR A 120 22.98 -13.94 14.01
CA TYR A 120 22.54 -12.69 13.43
C TYR A 120 21.02 -12.60 13.56
N ALA A 121 20.48 -11.39 13.31
CA ALA A 121 19.06 -11.13 13.19
C ALA A 121 18.78 -10.55 11.81
N ASP A 122 17.89 -11.16 11.02
CA ASP A 122 17.44 -10.63 9.73
C ASP A 122 16.18 -9.78 9.93
N ILE A 123 16.32 -8.47 9.79
CA ILE A 123 15.22 -7.52 9.86
C ILE A 123 14.63 -7.35 8.46
N THR A 124 13.32 -7.52 8.33
CA THR A 124 12.60 -7.20 7.08
C THR A 124 11.56 -6.13 7.35
N VAL A 125 11.52 -5.10 6.51
CA VAL A 125 10.60 -3.97 6.60
C VAL A 125 9.83 -3.84 5.30
N ARG A 126 8.52 -3.60 5.40
CA ARG A 126 7.64 -3.36 4.27
C ARG A 126 6.91 -2.02 4.42
N ASP A 127 6.84 -1.24 3.35
CA ASP A 127 6.07 0.01 3.30
C ASP A 127 4.59 -0.20 2.90
N ALA A 128 3.86 0.89 2.74
CA ALA A 128 2.45 0.91 2.34
C ALA A 128 2.22 0.57 0.86
N ALA A 129 3.19 0.83 -0.01
CA ALA A 129 3.14 0.44 -1.42
C ALA A 129 3.53 -1.03 -1.64
N GLY A 130 4.09 -1.66 -0.60
CA GLY A 130 4.52 -3.04 -0.58
C GLY A 130 6.00 -3.26 -0.90
N ASN A 131 6.81 -2.21 -1.07
CA ASN A 131 8.24 -2.40 -1.24
C ASN A 131 8.85 -2.92 0.06
N THR A 132 9.90 -3.72 -0.07
CA THR A 132 10.53 -4.43 1.04
C THR A 132 12.02 -4.17 1.08
N ALA A 133 12.56 -3.97 2.27
CA ALA A 133 13.99 -3.92 2.56
C ALA A 133 14.36 -4.97 3.60
N THR A 134 15.57 -5.53 3.50
CA THR A 134 16.09 -6.49 4.47
C THR A 134 17.47 -6.05 4.93
N LEU A 135 17.75 -6.21 6.22
CA LEU A 135 19.05 -5.92 6.82
C LEU A 135 19.43 -7.04 7.78
N ARG A 136 20.64 -7.58 7.63
CA ARG A 136 21.22 -8.53 8.59
C ARG A 136 22.02 -7.78 9.65
N ALA A 137 21.55 -7.79 10.89
CA ALA A 137 22.29 -7.26 12.04
C ALA A 137 23.22 -8.33 12.63
N ARG A 138 24.47 -7.96 12.85
CA ARG A 138 25.50 -8.81 13.44
C ARG A 138 26.40 -8.01 14.37
#